data_AF-A0A1C4KUY3-F1
#
_entry.id   AF-A0A1C4KUY3-F1
#
_cell.length_a   1.000
_cell.length_b   1.000
_cell.length_c   1.000
_cell.angle_alpha   90.00
_cell.angle_beta   90.00
_cell.angle_gamma   90.00
#
_symmetry.space_group_name_H-M   'P 1'
#
loop_
_entity.id
_entity.type
_entity.pdbx_description
1 polymer ?
#
loop_
_entity_poly.entity_id
_entity_poly.type
_entity_poly.pdbx_seq_one_letter_code
_entity_poly.pdbx_strand_id
1 'polypeptide(L)'
;MSFTHLHAASGYSLRYGASHPSALAERAAERGLDALALTDRDSLAGAVRFAKACAEAGIRPLFGVDLAVPGIPAPGPGPGKRQRTSPSRGGAFVAEAPQRAVFLARTERGWAELCRLVTAASDQGVTWEDLSCPDDELFVLLGADSEVGQALALGRPDRAAVLLGPWRERFGRSLRIATSWHGRAGTGPGSLRLAARMLGFATEQQVTPVLTNAVRYADPDRARSPTSWTPPASWCRSTPVTRPGSTLDSGGSRTAARW
;
A
#
# COMPACT_ATOMS: atom_id res chain seq x y z
N MET A 1 -7.26 -23.90 0.30
CA MET A 1 -7.69 -22.47 0.24
C MET A 1 -6.66 -21.73 -0.58
N SER A 2 -7.00 -21.24 -1.77
CA SER A 2 -6.07 -20.43 -2.57
C SER A 2 -6.20 -18.95 -2.19
N PHE A 3 -5.08 -18.23 -2.24
CA PHE A 3 -4.99 -16.80 -1.97
C PHE A 3 -4.42 -16.11 -3.21
N THR A 4 -4.83 -14.87 -3.48
CA THR A 4 -4.35 -14.10 -4.64
C THR A 4 -3.82 -12.76 -4.15
N HIS A 5 -2.57 -12.46 -4.48
CA HIS A 5 -2.02 -11.13 -4.22
C HIS A 5 -2.61 -10.12 -5.22
N LEU A 6 -3.49 -9.25 -4.74
CA LEU A 6 -4.12 -8.17 -5.53
C LEU A 6 -3.34 -6.84 -5.49
N HIS A 7 -2.24 -6.79 -4.74
CA HIS A 7 -1.36 -5.64 -4.63
C HIS A 7 0.08 -6.13 -4.55
N ALA A 8 0.79 -6.02 -5.67
CA ALA A 8 2.20 -6.37 -5.80
C ALA A 8 2.91 -5.40 -6.74
N ALA A 9 4.08 -4.95 -6.33
CA ALA A 9 4.94 -4.05 -7.09
C ALA A 9 6.20 -4.77 -7.56
N SER A 10 6.53 -4.60 -8.83
CA SER A 10 7.75 -5.08 -9.46
C SER A 10 8.83 -4.00 -9.50
N GLY A 11 10.00 -4.35 -10.04
CA GLY A 11 11.10 -3.43 -10.30
C GLY A 11 10.74 -2.27 -11.24
N TYR A 12 9.59 -2.31 -11.92
CA TYR A 12 9.08 -1.18 -12.70
C TYR A 12 8.45 -0.08 -11.84
N SER A 13 8.19 -0.35 -10.56
CA SER A 13 7.91 0.68 -9.56
C SER A 13 9.21 1.32 -9.08
N LEU A 14 9.62 2.44 -9.70
CA LEU A 14 10.91 3.08 -9.46
C LEU A 14 11.18 3.31 -7.96
N ARG A 15 12.29 2.76 -7.46
CA ARG A 15 12.73 2.82 -6.05
C ARG A 15 11.71 2.28 -5.03
N TYR A 16 10.77 1.45 -5.47
CA TYR A 16 9.73 0.90 -4.60
C TYR A 16 9.66 -0.62 -4.65
N GLY A 17 9.56 -1.21 -5.85
CA GLY A 17 9.59 -2.67 -6.01
C GLY A 17 10.99 -3.17 -6.33
N ALA A 18 11.31 -4.38 -5.86
CA ALA A 18 12.66 -4.94 -5.92
C ALA A 18 12.78 -6.23 -6.75
N SER A 19 11.65 -6.81 -7.18
CA SER A 19 11.63 -8.07 -7.94
C SER A 19 11.16 -7.85 -9.37
N HIS A 20 11.82 -8.53 -10.31
CA HIS A 20 11.37 -8.53 -11.70
C HIS A 20 10.01 -9.24 -11.81
N PRO A 21 9.12 -8.85 -12.75
CA PRO A 21 7.84 -9.53 -12.94
C PRO A 21 7.94 -11.05 -13.10
N SER A 22 9.00 -11.56 -13.75
CA SER A 22 9.23 -13.01 -13.89
C SER A 22 9.43 -13.71 -12.55
N ALA A 23 10.29 -13.18 -11.69
CA ALA A 23 10.52 -13.71 -10.35
C ALA A 23 9.25 -13.69 -9.48
N LEU A 24 8.38 -12.67 -9.66
CA LEU A 24 7.09 -12.62 -8.96
C LEU A 24 6.14 -13.72 -9.45
N ALA A 25 6.06 -13.96 -10.76
CA ALA A 25 5.21 -14.99 -11.37
C ALA A 25 5.69 -16.41 -11.02
N GLU A 26 6.99 -16.68 -11.16
CA GLU A 26 7.63 -17.95 -10.76
C GLU A 26 7.32 -18.26 -9.29
N ARG A 27 7.52 -17.27 -8.40
CA ARG A 27 7.29 -17.46 -6.97
C ARG A 27 5.81 -17.67 -6.62
N ALA A 28 4.90 -17.06 -7.38
CA ALA A 28 3.47 -17.31 -7.24
C ALA A 28 3.11 -18.75 -7.63
N ALA A 29 3.67 -19.26 -8.73
CA ALA A 29 3.46 -20.64 -9.17
C ALA A 29 4.02 -21.66 -8.17
N GLU A 30 5.24 -21.45 -7.67
CA GLU A 30 5.84 -22.31 -6.63
C GLU A 30 5.00 -22.39 -5.35
N ARG A 31 4.25 -21.31 -5.03
CA ARG A 31 3.36 -21.25 -3.88
C ARG A 31 1.96 -21.76 -4.16
N GLY A 32 1.69 -22.26 -5.37
CA GLY A 32 0.40 -22.80 -5.78
C GLY A 32 -0.69 -21.74 -5.86
N LEU A 33 -0.35 -20.49 -6.21
CA LEU A 33 -1.36 -19.45 -6.46
C LEU A 33 -1.92 -19.61 -7.87
N ASP A 34 -3.22 -19.40 -8.05
CA ASP A 34 -3.84 -19.49 -9.39
C ASP A 34 -3.73 -18.17 -10.18
N ALA A 35 -3.53 -17.06 -9.48
CA ALA A 35 -3.52 -15.72 -10.03
C ALA A 35 -2.59 -14.78 -9.26
N LEU A 36 -2.14 -13.73 -9.93
CA LEU A 36 -1.33 -12.66 -9.35
C LEU A 36 -1.68 -11.33 -10.02
N ALA A 37 -1.86 -10.27 -9.23
CA ALA A 37 -1.96 -8.92 -9.74
C ALA A 37 -0.60 -8.23 -9.77
N LEU A 38 -0.34 -7.48 -10.84
CA LEU A 38 0.74 -6.50 -10.87
C LEU A 38 0.13 -5.10 -10.79
N THR A 39 0.54 -4.34 -9.78
CA THR A 39 0.06 -2.99 -9.45
C THR A 39 1.26 -2.09 -9.22
N ASP A 40 2.02 -1.84 -10.28
CA ASP A 40 3.20 -0.99 -10.21
C ASP A 40 2.83 0.47 -9.91
N ARG A 41 3.75 1.21 -9.29
CA ARG A 41 3.54 2.62 -8.95
C ARG A 41 3.65 3.51 -10.17
N ASP A 42 2.56 4.21 -10.45
CA ASP A 42 2.50 5.29 -11.45
C ASP A 42 2.95 4.84 -12.87
N SER A 43 2.90 3.53 -13.15
CA SER A 43 3.41 2.96 -14.39
C SER A 43 2.77 1.61 -14.72
N LEU A 44 2.61 1.34 -16.02
CA LEU A 44 2.25 0.03 -16.58
C LEU A 44 3.40 -0.61 -17.36
N ALA A 45 4.62 -0.06 -17.27
CA ALA A 45 5.77 -0.50 -18.07
C ALA A 45 6.14 -1.99 -17.86
N GLY A 46 5.81 -2.55 -16.69
CA GLY A 46 6.02 -3.95 -16.37
C GLY A 46 4.95 -4.91 -16.93
N ALA A 47 3.79 -4.41 -17.36
CA ALA A 47 2.60 -5.22 -17.63
C ALA A 47 2.81 -6.29 -18.72
N VAL A 48 3.45 -5.94 -19.84
CA VAL A 48 3.69 -6.91 -20.93
C VAL A 48 4.64 -8.02 -20.51
N ARG A 49 5.71 -7.68 -19.78
CA ARG A 49 6.67 -8.68 -19.26
C ARG A 49 6.02 -9.58 -18.22
N PHE A 50 5.18 -8.99 -17.37
CA PHE A 50 4.38 -9.73 -16.40
C PHE A 50 3.41 -10.70 -17.05
N ALA A 51 2.70 -10.27 -18.09
CA ALA A 51 1.77 -11.12 -18.84
C ALA A 51 2.48 -12.35 -19.42
N LYS A 52 3.63 -12.14 -20.07
CA LYS A 52 4.44 -13.22 -20.63
C LYS A 52 4.93 -14.20 -19.56
N ALA A 53 5.49 -13.67 -18.46
CA ALA A 53 5.96 -14.50 -17.36
C ALA A 53 4.83 -15.30 -16.68
N CYS A 54 3.65 -14.71 -16.51
CA CYS A 54 2.49 -15.41 -15.98
C CYS A 54 2.04 -16.54 -16.91
N ALA A 55 2.04 -16.31 -18.22
CA ALA A 55 1.71 -17.34 -19.20
C ALA A 55 2.70 -18.52 -19.16
N GLU A 56 4.00 -18.24 -19.04
CA GLU A 56 5.04 -19.27 -18.89
C GLU A 56 4.91 -20.05 -17.57
N ALA A 57 4.54 -19.37 -16.48
CA ALA A 57 4.40 -19.96 -15.15
C ALA A 57 3.02 -20.61 -14.89
N GLY A 58 2.07 -20.52 -15.82
CA GLY A 58 0.71 -21.05 -15.66
C GLY A 58 -0.16 -20.26 -14.67
N ILE A 59 0.13 -18.98 -14.46
CA ILE A 59 -0.58 -18.10 -13.52
C ILE A 59 -1.49 -17.16 -14.29
N ARG A 60 -2.69 -16.88 -13.76
CA ARG A 60 -3.57 -15.85 -14.35
C ARG A 60 -3.08 -14.45 -13.97
N PRO A 61 -2.67 -13.61 -14.94
CA PRO A 61 -2.30 -12.23 -14.64
C PRO A 61 -3.55 -11.38 -14.39
N LEU A 62 -3.47 -10.50 -13.39
CA LEU A 62 -4.41 -9.39 -13.18
C LEU A 62 -3.64 -8.08 -13.34
N PHE A 63 -4.17 -7.15 -14.12
CA PHE A 63 -3.48 -5.90 -14.44
C PHE A 63 -4.03 -4.75 -13.61
N GLY A 64 -3.13 -3.97 -13.04
CA GLY A 64 -3.48 -2.82 -12.25
C GLY A 64 -2.34 -1.83 -12.11
N VAL A 65 -2.61 -0.78 -11.34
CA VAL A 65 -1.66 0.28 -11.05
C VAL A 65 -1.95 0.83 -9.65
N ASP A 66 -0.89 1.04 -8.87
CA ASP A 66 -0.95 1.85 -7.66
C ASP A 66 -0.72 3.30 -8.12
N LEU A 67 -1.71 4.18 -8.03
CA LEU A 67 -1.60 5.57 -8.52
C LEU A 67 -1.59 6.58 -7.37
N ALA A 68 -0.76 7.60 -7.51
CA ALA A 68 -0.94 8.86 -6.79
C ALA A 68 -2.26 9.51 -7.22
N VAL A 69 -3.12 9.82 -6.26
CA VAL A 69 -4.44 10.41 -6.47
C VAL A 69 -4.56 11.73 -5.72
N PRO A 70 -5.41 12.65 -6.20
CA PRO A 70 -5.65 13.91 -5.51
C PRO A 70 -6.40 13.64 -4.21
N GLY A 71 -6.12 14.42 -3.16
CA GLY A 71 -6.95 14.38 -1.94
C GLY A 71 -8.34 14.92 -2.22
N ILE A 72 -9.35 14.47 -1.47
CA ILE A 72 -10.72 15.03 -1.60
C ILE A 72 -10.68 16.53 -1.25
N PRO A 73 -11.20 17.41 -2.11
CA PRO A 73 -11.36 18.82 -1.76
C PRO A 73 -12.22 18.97 -0.52
N ALA A 74 -11.70 19.61 0.53
CA ALA A 74 -12.49 19.87 1.73
C ALA A 74 -13.64 20.86 1.41
N PRO A 75 -14.88 20.60 1.86
CA PRO A 75 -15.96 21.59 1.77
C PRO A 75 -15.62 22.82 2.65
N GLY A 76 -15.49 23.99 2.05
CA GLY A 76 -15.09 25.25 2.69
C GLY A 76 -14.18 26.08 1.78
N PRO A 77 -13.78 27.32 2.14
CA PRO A 77 -12.71 28.00 1.42
C PRO A 77 -11.53 27.03 1.39
N GLY A 78 -11.17 26.60 0.18
CA GLY A 78 -10.29 25.45 -0.02
C GLY A 78 -9.00 25.60 0.78
N PRO A 79 -8.26 24.51 1.03
CA PRO A 79 -6.91 24.65 1.56
C PRO A 79 -6.10 25.40 0.50
N GLY A 80 -6.09 26.74 0.58
CA GLY A 80 -5.29 27.59 -0.28
C GLY A 80 -3.89 27.03 -0.23
N LYS A 81 -3.32 26.72 -1.41
CA LYS A 81 -1.97 26.14 -1.62
C LYS A 81 -1.24 26.04 -0.29
N ARG A 82 -1.39 24.93 0.45
CA ARG A 82 -0.91 24.77 1.83
C ARG A 82 0.49 25.37 1.86
N GLN A 83 0.60 26.61 2.37
CA GLN A 83 1.79 27.41 2.15
C GLN A 83 2.88 26.62 2.83
N ARG A 84 3.89 26.17 2.08
CA ARG A 84 5.02 25.41 2.59
C ARG A 84 5.56 26.19 3.77
N THR A 85 5.16 25.82 4.98
CA THR A 85 5.61 26.51 6.18
C THR A 85 7.06 26.11 6.32
N SER A 86 7.95 27.04 5.98
CA SER A 86 9.37 26.90 6.24
C SER A 86 9.54 26.44 7.68
N PRO A 87 10.16 25.29 7.95
CA PRO A 87 10.31 24.80 9.31
C PRO A 87 11.09 25.83 10.11
N SER A 88 10.46 26.40 11.14
CA SER A 88 11.20 27.20 12.11
C SER A 88 12.19 26.25 12.79
N ARG A 89 13.49 26.44 12.50
CA ARG A 89 14.65 25.62 12.94
C ARG A 89 15.08 24.47 12.00
N GLY A 90 15.18 24.70 10.69
CA GLY A 90 16.04 23.90 9.82
C GLY A 90 15.62 22.44 9.62
N GLY A 91 14.35 22.11 9.85
CA GLY A 91 13.79 20.81 9.46
C GLY A 91 13.77 20.65 7.93
N ALA A 92 14.03 19.44 7.43
CA ALA A 92 13.86 19.14 6.01
C ALA A 92 12.38 19.28 5.63
N PHE A 93 12.09 19.85 4.46
CA PHE A 93 10.75 19.76 3.86
C PHE A 93 10.42 18.29 3.61
N VAL A 94 9.58 17.71 4.47
CA VAL A 94 8.96 16.42 4.17
C VAL A 94 7.72 16.75 3.34
N ALA A 95 7.81 16.58 2.02
CA ALA A 95 6.60 16.55 1.21
C ALA A 95 5.71 15.42 1.76
N GLU A 96 4.47 15.73 2.13
CA GLU A 96 3.49 14.69 2.47
C GLU A 96 3.44 13.72 1.29
N ALA A 97 3.61 12.43 1.58
CA ALA A 97 3.54 11.41 0.53
C ALA A 97 2.18 11.52 -0.15
N PRO A 98 2.12 11.49 -1.49
CA PRO A 98 0.86 11.61 -2.22
C PRO A 98 -0.09 10.49 -1.77
N GLN A 99 -1.37 10.82 -1.67
CA GLN A 99 -2.43 9.84 -1.40
C GLN A 99 -2.42 8.79 -2.51
N ARG A 100 -2.70 7.54 -2.18
CA ARG A 100 -2.68 6.46 -3.17
C ARG A 100 -3.90 5.57 -3.15
N ALA A 101 -4.28 5.11 -4.34
CA ALA A 101 -5.29 4.09 -4.54
C ALA A 101 -4.81 3.08 -5.59
N VAL A 102 -5.16 1.81 -5.39
CA VAL A 102 -4.85 0.76 -6.37
C VAL A 102 -6.06 0.54 -7.25
N PHE A 103 -5.85 0.56 -8.56
CA PHE A 103 -6.86 0.32 -9.59
C PHE A 103 -6.55 -0.99 -10.30
N LEU A 104 -7.53 -1.88 -10.44
CA LEU A 104 -7.40 -3.15 -11.17
C LEU A 104 -8.39 -3.17 -12.34
N ALA A 105 -7.90 -3.48 -13.54
CA ALA A 105 -8.74 -3.64 -14.71
C ALA A 105 -9.56 -4.93 -14.63
N ARG A 106 -10.88 -4.81 -14.88
CA ARG A 106 -11.80 -5.96 -14.97
C ARG A 106 -12.05 -6.39 -16.40
N THR A 107 -11.86 -5.48 -17.35
CA THR A 107 -12.17 -5.66 -18.77
C THR A 107 -11.07 -5.01 -19.62
N GLU A 108 -11.19 -5.17 -20.95
CA GLU A 108 -10.35 -4.44 -21.91
C GLU A 108 -10.55 -2.92 -21.86
N ARG A 109 -11.78 -2.45 -21.58
CA ARG A 109 -12.06 -1.02 -21.37
C ARG A 109 -11.46 -0.53 -20.07
N GLY A 110 -11.53 -1.33 -19.01
CA GLY A 110 -10.82 -1.07 -17.77
C GLY A 110 -9.30 -0.92 -17.99
N TRP A 111 -8.71 -1.76 -18.83
CA TRP A 111 -7.30 -1.62 -19.22
C TRP A 111 -7.01 -0.30 -19.96
N ALA A 112 -7.89 0.11 -20.89
CA ALA A 112 -7.78 1.40 -21.57
C ALA A 112 -7.87 2.57 -20.58
N GLU A 113 -8.75 2.49 -19.58
CA GLU A 113 -8.84 3.48 -18.51
C GLU A 113 -7.58 3.54 -17.66
N LEU A 114 -6.95 2.40 -17.32
CA LEU A 114 -5.65 2.42 -16.62
C LEU A 114 -4.58 3.14 -17.44
N CYS A 115 -4.51 2.88 -18.75
CA CYS A 115 -3.58 3.56 -19.65
C CYS A 115 -3.82 5.08 -19.66
N ARG A 116 -5.09 5.51 -19.74
CA ARG A 116 -5.48 6.93 -19.70
C ARG A 116 -5.06 7.58 -18.38
N LEU A 117 -5.36 6.94 -17.24
CA LEU A 117 -5.02 7.45 -15.90
C LEU A 117 -3.51 7.59 -15.70
N VAL A 118 -2.72 6.60 -16.13
CA VAL A 118 -1.24 6.66 -16.04
C VAL A 118 -0.66 7.76 -16.92
N THR A 119 -1.26 7.99 -18.09
CA THR A 119 -0.86 9.08 -18.98
C THR A 119 -1.16 10.43 -18.33
N ALA A 120 -2.37 10.62 -17.78
CA ALA A 120 -2.73 11.84 -17.05
C ALA A 120 -1.82 12.08 -15.84
N ALA A 121 -1.50 11.02 -15.08
CA ALA A 121 -0.58 11.07 -13.94
C ALA A 121 0.82 11.55 -14.32
N SER A 122 1.31 11.14 -15.50
CA SER A 122 2.66 11.47 -15.98
C SER A 122 2.78 12.89 -16.54
N ASP A 123 1.69 13.43 -17.08
CA ASP A 123 1.67 14.76 -17.72
C ASP A 123 1.40 15.88 -16.70
N GLN A 124 0.23 15.83 -16.05
CA GLN A 124 -0.31 16.91 -15.23
C GLN A 124 -0.73 16.47 -13.82
N GLY A 125 -0.68 15.16 -13.55
CA GLY A 125 -1.23 14.55 -12.36
C GLY A 125 -2.72 14.18 -12.54
N VAL A 126 -3.17 13.16 -11.82
CA VAL A 126 -4.57 12.73 -11.84
C VAL A 126 -5.42 13.74 -11.07
N THR A 127 -6.51 14.18 -11.68
CA THR A 127 -7.55 15.00 -11.03
C THR A 127 -8.72 14.13 -10.57
N TRP A 128 -9.64 14.71 -9.80
CA TRP A 128 -10.85 14.00 -9.43
C TRP A 128 -11.70 13.72 -10.67
N GLU A 129 -11.77 14.65 -11.61
CA GLU A 129 -12.49 14.51 -12.88
C GLU A 129 -11.96 13.34 -13.71
N ASP A 130 -10.64 13.11 -13.68
CA ASP A 130 -10.02 11.96 -14.33
C ASP A 130 -10.45 10.62 -13.73
N LEU A 131 -10.82 10.59 -12.44
CA LEU A 131 -11.34 9.40 -11.75
C LEU A 131 -12.83 9.15 -12.05
N SER A 132 -13.23 9.38 -13.30
CA SER A 132 -14.53 9.01 -13.84
C SER A 132 -14.33 7.82 -14.77
N CYS A 133 -14.82 6.65 -14.37
CA CYS A 133 -14.89 5.49 -15.24
C CYS A 133 -16.32 4.96 -15.26
N PRO A 134 -16.75 4.32 -16.36
CA PRO A 134 -18.01 3.59 -16.36
C PRO A 134 -18.04 2.54 -15.25
N ASP A 135 -19.25 2.23 -14.77
CA ASP A 135 -19.45 1.21 -13.75
C ASP A 135 -18.81 -0.12 -14.19
N ASP A 136 -18.28 -0.84 -13.22
CA ASP A 136 -17.73 -2.19 -13.38
C ASP A 136 -16.46 -2.37 -14.23
N GLU A 137 -15.83 -1.29 -14.73
CA GLU A 137 -14.60 -1.40 -15.52
C GLU A 137 -13.34 -1.60 -14.66
N LEU A 138 -13.31 -0.98 -13.47
CA LEU A 138 -12.19 -1.01 -12.54
C LEU A 138 -12.63 -1.48 -11.15
N PHE A 139 -11.82 -2.29 -10.48
CA PHE A 139 -11.85 -2.38 -9.01
C PHE A 139 -10.92 -1.34 -8.40
N VAL A 140 -11.33 -0.74 -7.28
CA VAL A 140 -10.53 0.25 -6.56
C VAL A 140 -10.29 -0.22 -5.14
N LEU A 141 -9.03 -0.27 -4.73
CA LEU A 141 -8.60 -0.73 -3.42
C LEU A 141 -8.00 0.46 -2.65
N LEU A 142 -8.68 0.88 -1.58
CA LEU A 142 -8.19 1.89 -0.66
C LEU A 142 -7.39 1.23 0.46
N GLY A 143 -6.07 1.39 0.39
CA GLY A 143 -5.11 0.84 1.34
C GLY A 143 -4.71 1.82 2.44
N ALA A 144 -3.70 1.45 3.24
CA ALA A 144 -3.19 2.29 4.33
C ALA A 144 -2.62 3.64 3.85
N ASP A 145 -2.15 3.72 2.61
CA ASP A 145 -1.62 4.95 1.98
C ASP A 145 -2.72 5.85 1.38
N SER A 146 -3.98 5.41 1.40
CA SER A 146 -5.14 6.24 1.02
C SER A 146 -5.54 7.19 2.14
N GLU A 147 -6.31 8.23 1.83
CA GLU A 147 -6.73 9.22 2.82
C GLU A 147 -7.66 8.62 3.89
N VAL A 148 -8.45 7.62 3.50
CA VAL A 148 -9.26 6.79 4.41
C VAL A 148 -8.35 6.01 5.35
N GLY A 149 -7.33 5.33 4.81
CA GLY A 149 -6.34 4.59 5.60
C GLY A 149 -5.56 5.48 6.57
N GLN A 150 -5.14 6.67 6.10
CA GLN A 150 -4.42 7.65 6.91
C GLN A 150 -5.30 8.21 8.04
N ALA A 151 -6.57 8.51 7.78
CA ALA A 151 -7.51 8.93 8.83
C ALA A 151 -7.70 7.84 9.90
N LEU A 152 -7.81 6.57 9.50
CA LEU A 152 -7.93 5.44 10.42
C LEU A 152 -6.65 5.19 11.23
N ALA A 153 -5.47 5.42 10.64
CA ALA A 153 -4.19 5.37 11.36
C ALA A 153 -4.14 6.40 12.50
N LEU A 154 -4.71 7.59 12.25
CA LEU A 154 -4.88 8.66 13.24
C LEU A 154 -6.05 8.42 14.22
N GLY A 155 -6.80 7.33 14.08
CA GLY A 155 -7.95 7.02 14.94
C GLY A 155 -9.15 7.94 14.70
N ARG A 156 -9.33 8.39 13.45
CA ARG A 156 -10.41 9.29 13.03
C ARG A 156 -11.39 8.58 12.06
N PRO A 157 -12.18 7.61 12.54
CA PRO A 157 -13.16 6.90 11.71
C PRO A 157 -14.29 7.82 11.21
N ASP A 158 -14.62 8.86 11.98
CA ASP A 158 -15.54 9.94 11.61
C ASP A 158 -15.09 10.63 10.31
N ARG A 159 -13.81 11.01 10.24
CA ARG A 159 -13.22 11.62 9.06
C ARG A 159 -13.10 10.61 7.91
N ALA A 160 -12.72 9.37 8.21
CA ALA A 160 -12.63 8.32 7.21
C ALA A 160 -13.97 8.09 6.49
N ALA A 161 -15.09 8.14 7.21
CA ALA A 161 -16.43 7.99 6.63
C ALA A 161 -16.79 9.13 5.66
N VAL A 162 -16.46 10.37 6.02
CA VAL A 162 -16.65 11.54 5.12
C VAL A 162 -15.79 11.38 3.86
N LEU A 163 -14.52 11.00 4.03
CA LEU A 163 -13.61 10.78 2.90
C LEU A 163 -14.02 9.59 2.03
N LEU A 164 -14.69 8.57 2.58
CA LEU A 164 -15.16 7.44 1.79
C LEU A 164 -16.30 7.83 0.82
N GLY A 165 -17.06 8.89 1.13
CA GLY A 165 -18.25 9.33 0.38
C GLY A 165 -18.00 9.49 -1.12
N PRO A 166 -17.10 10.38 -1.56
CA PRO A 166 -16.81 10.59 -2.99
C PRO A 166 -16.29 9.34 -3.71
N TRP A 167 -15.49 8.51 -3.04
CA TRP A 167 -15.04 7.22 -3.61
C TRP A 167 -16.21 6.27 -3.83
N ARG A 168 -17.14 6.21 -2.88
CA ARG A 168 -18.34 5.37 -2.96
C ARG A 168 -19.30 5.84 -4.03
N GLU A 169 -19.47 7.15 -4.18
CA GLU A 169 -20.30 7.74 -5.25
C GLU A 169 -19.77 7.39 -6.64
N ARG A 170 -18.43 7.37 -6.82
CA ARG A 170 -17.80 7.10 -8.12
C ARG A 170 -17.64 5.64 -8.47
N PHE A 171 -17.24 4.81 -7.51
CA PHE A 171 -16.87 3.41 -7.79
C PHE A 171 -17.88 2.41 -7.24
N GLY A 172 -18.86 2.85 -6.46
CA GLY A 172 -19.99 2.05 -5.98
C GLY A 172 -19.57 0.67 -5.48
N ARG A 173 -20.09 -0.37 -6.13
CA ARG A 173 -19.85 -1.78 -5.78
C ARG A 173 -18.45 -2.29 -6.13
N SER A 174 -17.65 -1.53 -6.85
CA SER A 174 -16.27 -1.88 -7.21
C SER A 174 -15.23 -1.36 -6.20
N LEU A 175 -15.67 -0.56 -5.23
CA LEU A 175 -14.80 -0.07 -4.16
C LEU A 175 -14.52 -1.16 -3.11
N ARG A 176 -13.25 -1.27 -2.68
CA ARG A 176 -12.77 -2.21 -1.68
C ARG A 176 -11.89 -1.48 -0.66
N ILE A 177 -11.92 -1.92 0.59
CA ILE A 177 -10.97 -1.49 1.62
C ILE A 177 -9.88 -2.57 1.74
N ALA A 178 -8.64 -2.22 1.40
CA ALA A 178 -7.53 -3.14 1.45
C ALA A 178 -6.82 -3.08 2.81
N THR A 179 -6.78 -4.19 3.52
CA THR A 179 -6.08 -4.31 4.80
C THR A 179 -4.82 -5.16 4.65
N SER A 180 -3.78 -4.84 5.44
CA SER A 180 -2.53 -5.60 5.47
C SER A 180 -1.91 -5.53 6.86
N TRP A 181 -1.26 -6.62 7.26
CA TRP A 181 -0.52 -6.71 8.52
C TRP A 181 0.87 -7.28 8.25
N HIS A 182 1.90 -6.58 8.71
CA HIS A 182 3.31 -6.92 8.48
C HIS A 182 4.07 -7.14 9.79
N GLY A 183 3.37 -7.45 10.88
CA GLY A 183 3.99 -7.64 12.20
C GLY A 183 4.50 -6.37 12.86
N ARG A 184 4.16 -5.17 12.34
CA ARG A 184 4.64 -3.90 12.91
C ARG A 184 3.86 -3.50 14.17
N ALA A 185 4.56 -2.90 15.12
CA ALA A 185 3.94 -2.27 16.28
C ALA A 185 3.36 -0.88 15.91
N GLY A 186 2.57 -0.29 16.82
CA GLY A 186 2.01 1.05 16.67
C GLY A 186 0.66 1.08 15.95
N THR A 187 0.37 2.22 15.31
CA THR A 187 -0.95 2.49 14.67
C THR A 187 -0.86 2.80 13.18
N GLY A 188 0.35 2.75 12.60
CA GLY A 188 0.62 3.07 11.21
C GLY A 188 0.53 1.86 10.26
N PRO A 189 0.89 2.05 8.97
CA PRO A 189 0.91 1.00 7.96
C PRO A 189 1.69 -0.27 8.38
N GLY A 190 1.07 -1.43 8.15
CA GLY A 190 1.59 -2.74 8.52
C GLY A 190 1.37 -3.13 10.00
N SER A 191 0.74 -2.27 10.82
CA SER A 191 0.42 -2.59 12.21
C SER A 191 -0.89 -3.37 12.35
N LEU A 192 -0.96 -4.25 13.35
CA LEU A 192 -2.19 -5.00 13.65
C LEU A 192 -3.35 -4.06 14.00
N ARG A 193 -3.07 -2.95 14.71
CA ARG A 193 -4.10 -1.99 15.10
C ARG A 193 -4.72 -1.29 13.89
N LEU A 194 -3.92 -0.87 12.91
CA LEU A 194 -4.46 -0.30 11.69
C LEU A 194 -5.23 -1.35 10.88
N ALA A 195 -4.68 -2.55 10.74
CA ALA A 195 -5.34 -3.63 10.01
C ALA A 195 -6.74 -3.94 10.56
N ALA A 196 -6.86 -4.01 11.90
CA ALA A 196 -8.13 -4.22 12.59
C ALA A 196 -9.09 -3.04 12.40
N ARG A 197 -8.60 -1.79 12.49
CA ARG A 197 -9.42 -0.59 12.24
C ARG A 197 -9.93 -0.53 10.81
N MET A 198 -9.10 -0.86 9.82
CA MET A 198 -9.51 -0.90 8.41
C MET A 198 -10.56 -1.98 8.15
N LEU A 199 -10.38 -3.16 8.75
CA LEU A 199 -11.37 -4.24 8.63
C LEU A 199 -12.70 -3.86 9.30
N GLY A 200 -12.67 -3.36 10.54
CA GLY A 200 -13.88 -2.92 11.26
C GLY A 200 -14.61 -1.79 10.53
N PHE A 201 -13.87 -0.78 10.06
CA PHE A 201 -14.43 0.32 9.28
C PHE A 201 -15.08 -0.17 7.97
N ALA A 202 -14.44 -1.12 7.26
CA ALA A 202 -15.01 -1.70 6.05
C ALA A 202 -16.36 -2.40 6.35
N THR A 203 -16.42 -3.17 7.43
CA THR A 203 -17.66 -3.82 7.89
C THR A 203 -18.74 -2.79 8.25
N GLU A 204 -18.40 -1.76 9.03
CA GLU A 204 -19.32 -0.68 9.42
C GLU A 204 -19.88 0.08 8.22
N GLN A 205 -19.03 0.38 7.23
CA GLN A 205 -19.43 1.10 6.02
C GLN A 205 -20.01 0.20 4.93
N GLN A 206 -20.15 -1.10 5.21
CA GLN A 206 -20.64 -2.12 4.27
C GLN A 206 -19.85 -2.16 2.94
N VAL A 207 -18.54 -1.86 3.01
CA VAL A 207 -17.62 -2.00 1.88
C VAL A 207 -16.86 -3.31 2.02
N THR A 208 -16.75 -4.07 0.94
CA THR A 208 -16.06 -5.37 0.99
C THR A 208 -14.58 -5.20 1.36
N PRO A 209 -14.11 -5.79 2.47
CA PRO A 209 -12.69 -5.78 2.82
C PRO A 209 -11.91 -6.77 1.96
N VAL A 210 -10.66 -6.45 1.66
CA VAL A 210 -9.73 -7.31 0.93
C VAL A 210 -8.44 -7.42 1.70
N LEU A 211 -8.02 -8.65 1.99
CA LEU A 211 -6.70 -8.90 2.57
C LEU A 211 -5.63 -8.79 1.49
N THR A 212 -4.61 -7.98 1.74
CA THR A 212 -3.46 -7.80 0.85
C THR A 212 -2.16 -7.91 1.64
N ASN A 213 -1.06 -8.17 0.95
CA ASN A 213 0.27 -8.14 1.56
C ASN A 213 1.12 -6.93 1.08
N ALA A 214 0.63 -6.16 0.09
CA ALA A 214 1.39 -5.08 -0.56
C ALA A 214 2.83 -5.52 -0.93
N VAL A 215 2.92 -6.59 -1.73
CA VAL A 215 4.18 -7.30 -2.03
C VAL A 215 5.15 -6.36 -2.74
N ARG A 216 6.41 -6.31 -2.29
CA ARG A 216 7.48 -5.51 -2.93
C ARG A 216 8.66 -6.36 -3.40
N TYR A 217 8.71 -7.61 -2.97
CA TYR A 217 9.76 -8.58 -3.26
C TYR A 217 9.18 -9.99 -3.28
N ALA A 218 9.70 -10.85 -4.17
CA ALA A 218 9.28 -12.25 -4.29
C ALA A 218 9.61 -13.06 -3.02
N ASP A 219 10.77 -12.80 -2.42
CA ASP A 219 11.26 -13.54 -1.26
C ASP A 219 11.56 -12.62 -0.07
N PRO A 220 11.27 -13.08 1.16
CA PRO A 220 11.46 -12.27 2.37
C PRO A 220 12.92 -11.88 2.61
N ASP A 221 13.89 -12.67 2.16
CA ASP A 221 15.32 -12.39 2.38
C ASP A 221 15.82 -11.22 1.54
N ARG A 222 15.13 -10.86 0.45
CA ARG A 222 15.41 -9.65 -0.33
C ARG A 222 15.06 -8.37 0.43
N ALA A 223 14.31 -8.44 1.53
CA ALA A 223 14.06 -7.30 2.40
C ALA A 223 15.28 -6.90 3.25
N ARG A 224 16.32 -7.74 3.32
CA ARG A 224 17.53 -7.51 4.14
C ARG A 224 18.73 -7.02 3.33
N SER A 225 18.60 -6.88 2.01
CA SER A 225 19.69 -6.36 1.18
C SER A 225 19.87 -4.85 1.42
N PRO A 226 21.11 -4.33 1.43
CA PRO A 226 21.41 -2.90 1.69
C PRO A 226 20.75 -1.92 0.71
N THR A 227 20.22 -2.40 -0.41
CA THR A 227 19.49 -1.65 -1.43
C THR A 227 17.98 -1.55 -1.17
N SER A 228 17.46 -2.26 -0.17
CA SER A 228 16.05 -2.16 0.24
C SER A 228 15.81 -0.85 1.00
N TRP A 229 14.86 -0.06 0.51
CA TRP A 229 14.52 1.24 1.08
C TRP A 229 13.97 1.10 2.52
N THR A 230 14.70 1.63 3.50
CA THR A 230 14.18 1.91 4.84
C THR A 230 13.30 3.17 4.81
N PRO A 231 12.07 3.15 5.33
CA PRO A 231 11.27 4.37 5.47
C PRO A 231 12.01 5.39 6.36
N PRO A 232 11.79 6.70 6.15
CA PRO A 232 12.49 7.74 6.89
C PRO A 232 12.24 7.60 8.40
N ALA A 233 13.29 7.84 9.20
CA ALA A 233 13.29 7.67 10.66
C ALA A 233 12.19 8.47 11.39
N SER A 234 11.57 9.46 10.75
CA SER A 234 10.39 10.16 11.27
C SER A 234 9.17 9.26 11.45
N TRP A 235 9.09 8.15 10.71
CA TRP A 235 8.04 7.14 10.85
C TRP A 235 8.33 6.09 11.93
N CYS A 236 9.59 5.98 12.36
CA CYS A 236 10.03 5.01 13.38
C CYS A 236 10.35 5.67 14.73
N ARG A 237 9.99 6.95 14.95
CA ARG A 237 10.28 7.62 16.21
C ARG A 237 9.11 7.43 17.19
N SER A 238 9.02 6.25 17.78
CA SER A 238 8.48 6.11 19.14
C SER A 238 9.12 4.91 19.83
N THR A 239 9.73 5.21 20.98
CA THR A 239 10.40 4.36 21.97
C THR A 239 11.79 3.78 21.60
N PRO A 240 12.84 4.07 22.41
CA PRO A 240 14.07 3.30 22.35
C PRO A 240 13.79 1.90 22.89
N VAL A 241 13.89 0.88 22.05
CA VAL A 241 14.02 -0.50 22.52
C VAL A 241 15.44 -0.61 23.08
N THR A 242 15.56 -0.55 24.41
CA THR A 242 16.74 -1.04 25.10
C THR A 242 16.88 -2.53 24.78
N ARG A 243 17.99 -2.89 24.12
CA ARG A 243 18.39 -4.29 23.90
C ARG A 243 18.56 -4.96 25.28
N PRO A 244 17.99 -6.16 25.52
CA PRO A 244 18.46 -6.99 26.61
C PRO A 244 19.90 -7.39 26.30
N GLY A 245 20.82 -7.02 27.18
CA GLY A 245 22.23 -7.39 27.06
C GLY A 245 22.40 -8.90 27.11
N SER A 246 23.08 -9.44 26.11
CA SER A 246 23.72 -10.74 26.15
C SER A 246 24.91 -10.67 27.12
N THR A 247 24.87 -11.43 28.21
CA THR A 247 26.08 -11.84 28.95
C THR A 247 25.95 -13.30 29.35
N LEU A 248 26.57 -14.17 28.54
CA LEU A 248 27.33 -15.34 28.99
C LEU A 248 28.78 -14.80 29.08
N ASP A 249 29.66 -15.11 30.02
CA ASP A 249 29.81 -16.29 30.87
C ASP A 249 30.81 -16.00 32.02
N SER A 250 30.88 -16.94 32.96
CA SER A 250 32.01 -17.33 33.82
C SER A 250 32.21 -16.66 35.19
N GLY A 251 32.26 -17.52 36.22
CA GLY A 251 33.14 -17.31 37.38
C GLY A 251 32.51 -17.33 38.78
N GLY A 252 32.33 -18.54 39.35
CA GLY A 252 32.83 -18.87 40.68
C GLY A 252 32.20 -18.27 41.96
N SER A 253 31.83 -19.20 42.85
CA SER A 253 31.88 -19.13 44.32
C SER A 253 30.59 -18.80 45.10
N ARG A 254 30.11 -19.86 45.78
CA ARG A 254 29.55 -19.96 47.14
C ARG A 254 29.11 -18.66 47.83
N THR A 255 27.85 -18.58 48.25
CA THR A 255 27.42 -18.65 49.68
C THR A 255 25.91 -18.53 49.81
N ALA A 256 25.42 -18.91 50.99
CA ALA A 256 24.08 -19.37 51.34
C ALA A 256 23.11 -18.26 51.84
N ALA A 257 21.93 -18.73 52.28
CA ALA A 257 20.83 -18.08 53.04
C ALA A 257 19.63 -17.65 52.18
N ARG A 258 18.44 -18.28 52.33
CA ARG A 258 17.36 -17.92 53.29
C ARG A 258 16.99 -16.44 53.09
N TRP A 259 15.80 -16.06 52.63
CA TRP A 259 14.44 -16.41 53.06
C TRP A 259 13.45 -16.32 51.89
#